data_AF-A0A1B6GMB6-F1
#
_entry.id   AF-A0A1B6GMB6-F1
#
_cell.length_a   1.000
_cell.length_b   1.000
_cell.length_c   1.000
_cell.angle_alpha   90.00
_cell.angle_beta   90.00
_cell.angle_gamma   90.00
#
_symmetry.space_group_name_H-M   'P 1'
#
loop_
_entity.id
_entity.type
_entity.pdbx_description
1 polymer ?
#
loop_
_entity_poly.entity_id
_entity_poly.type
_entity_poly.pdbx_seq_one_letter_code
_entity_poly.pdbx_strand_id
1 'polypeptide(L)'
;WYDAKYYDLTKTLYRTIYEKSSSEDEITYFNRIIARIPKESDECYISRLNLVKRTYSSLNLWYSSEFLSITKQYYITRYNKKSSETEETLYKRVVVKEAGETVEQWAQRVELIHQIYPNWPLWYDAKYYEMTKNVYLTSFKKSSAEDELSYYKRLTKKFASETDEVYISRLTLIKQTYSTLDLWYNTQYLDVVKSYYVARYTKSSSETEESLYKRVVVKEPGETVEKWAQRVEIIHQLNPNWALWFDAKYYTMTKDIYLNLFKKSTSEDEITYFKRITAKTVSESDVVYINRLDLIRRTYSGLNLWYSKQYLEVTKSYYTAKYTRSSSETEESLFKRIVFKESCETVEQYAERVELVRQLYPNLVLWSDVKYYDMVKIVYKTVFKKSTSEDEITYFKRITTRSAQETDAVYLGRLTLIENTFSSLSLWSSVENLSIIKSYYSLKYAKLAGESNEAYFARLVAKESCDISDEVYVKRLYIVQLLTSSSALWYDVQYYEKYTKTFYSLYYSKL
;
A
#
# COMPACT_ATOMS: atom_id res chain seq x y z
N TRP A 1 37.72 -58.50 0.07
CA TRP A 1 37.18 -58.10 1.39
C TRP A 1 36.41 -56.76 1.37
N TYR A 2 36.58 -55.92 0.33
CA TYR A 2 35.91 -54.61 0.23
C TYR A 2 34.82 -54.52 -0.85
N ASP A 3 34.63 -55.59 -1.63
CA ASP A 3 33.63 -55.65 -2.71
C ASP A 3 32.23 -55.90 -2.10
N ALA A 4 31.29 -55.00 -2.41
CA ALA A 4 29.92 -55.03 -1.91
C ALA A 4 29.16 -56.32 -2.24
N LYS A 5 29.57 -57.04 -3.29
CA LYS A 5 28.95 -58.33 -3.67
C LYS A 5 29.19 -59.44 -2.64
N TYR A 6 30.21 -59.30 -1.79
CA TYR A 6 30.52 -60.25 -0.72
C TYR A 6 30.10 -59.75 0.66
N TYR A 7 29.22 -58.74 0.73
CA TYR A 7 28.81 -58.14 2.00
C TYR A 7 28.24 -59.18 2.97
N ASP A 8 27.33 -60.05 2.54
CA ASP A 8 26.69 -61.01 3.44
C ASP A 8 27.69 -62.03 3.99
N LEU A 9 28.72 -62.41 3.22
CA LEU A 9 29.81 -63.26 3.70
C LEU A 9 30.75 -62.55 4.69
N THR A 10 30.90 -61.22 4.57
CA THR A 10 31.86 -60.44 5.36
C THR A 10 31.22 -59.69 6.54
N LYS A 11 29.89 -59.61 6.60
CA LYS A 11 29.14 -58.86 7.63
C LYS A 11 29.49 -59.26 9.06
N THR A 12 29.60 -60.55 9.36
CA THR A 12 29.95 -61.04 10.70
C THR A 12 31.35 -60.60 11.10
N LEU A 13 32.31 -60.64 10.17
CA LEU A 13 33.67 -60.16 10.40
C LEU A 13 33.70 -58.65 10.68
N TYR A 14 32.98 -57.86 9.87
CA TYR A 14 32.88 -56.41 10.11
C TYR A 14 32.23 -56.08 11.45
N ARG A 15 31.25 -56.88 11.90
CA ARG A 15 30.69 -56.74 13.24
C ARG A 15 31.77 -56.92 14.29
N THR A 16 32.51 -58.04 14.26
CA THR A 16 33.55 -58.33 15.25
C THR A 16 34.68 -57.30 15.26
N ILE A 17 35.17 -56.84 14.11
CA ILE A 17 36.31 -55.91 14.03
C ILE A 17 35.94 -54.50 14.53
N TYR A 18 34.74 -54.04 14.20
CA TYR A 18 34.30 -52.66 14.47
C TYR A 18 33.28 -52.58 15.61
N GLU A 19 33.14 -53.63 16.42
CA GLU A 19 32.34 -53.59 17.64
C GLU A 19 32.91 -52.54 18.61
N LYS A 20 32.02 -51.86 19.34
CA LYS A 20 32.43 -50.87 20.33
C LYS A 20 32.94 -51.57 21.58
N SER A 21 34.15 -51.26 22.02
CA SER A 21 34.71 -51.75 23.29
C SER A 21 33.95 -51.15 24.48
N SER A 22 33.84 -51.89 25.59
CA SER A 22 33.25 -51.38 26.83
C SER A 22 34.08 -50.27 27.48
N SER A 23 35.37 -50.16 27.14
CA SER A 23 36.30 -49.16 27.68
C SER A 23 36.50 -47.93 26.81
N GLU A 24 35.94 -47.89 25.58
CA GLU A 24 36.12 -46.74 24.68
C GLU A 24 34.92 -45.79 24.70
N ASP A 25 35.19 -44.49 24.76
CA ASP A 25 34.18 -43.46 24.58
C ASP A 25 33.73 -43.36 23.11
N GLU A 26 32.67 -42.60 22.87
CA GLU A 26 32.07 -42.49 21.52
C GLU A 26 33.00 -41.80 20.51
N ILE A 27 33.74 -40.77 20.92
CA ILE A 27 34.66 -40.04 20.04
C ILE A 27 35.84 -40.94 19.65
N THR A 28 36.42 -41.65 20.62
CA THR A 28 37.50 -42.60 20.39
C THR A 28 37.06 -43.73 19.45
N TYR A 29 35.85 -44.28 19.69
CA TYR A 29 35.26 -45.31 18.82
C TYR A 29 35.09 -44.83 17.37
N PHE A 30 34.53 -43.64 17.19
CA PHE A 30 34.27 -43.07 15.87
C PHE A 30 35.56 -42.73 15.12
N ASN A 31 36.56 -42.19 15.80
CA ASN A 31 37.88 -41.97 15.21
C ASN A 31 38.52 -43.29 14.77
N ARG A 32 38.40 -44.36 15.58
CA ARG A 32 38.91 -45.69 15.23
C ARG A 32 38.22 -46.26 13.99
N ILE A 33 36.91 -46.07 13.82
CA ILE A 33 36.19 -46.49 12.61
C ILE A 33 36.74 -45.81 11.36
N ILE A 34 36.87 -44.48 11.42
CA ILE A 34 37.20 -43.64 10.26
C ILE A 34 38.71 -43.60 9.94
N ALA A 35 39.56 -44.05 10.87
CA ALA A 35 40.99 -44.11 10.68
C ALA A 35 41.37 -44.87 9.39
N ARG A 36 42.34 -44.31 8.66
CA ARG A 36 42.94 -44.98 7.51
C ARG A 36 43.89 -46.08 7.96
N ILE A 37 43.83 -47.20 7.26
CA ILE A 37 44.80 -48.28 7.45
C ILE A 37 46.10 -47.89 6.72
N PRO A 38 47.29 -48.22 7.25
CA PRO A 38 48.55 -47.94 6.56
C PRO A 38 48.54 -48.45 5.12
N LYS A 39 48.95 -47.60 4.17
CA LYS A 39 48.98 -47.88 2.72
C LYS A 39 47.62 -48.13 2.06
N GLU A 40 46.52 -47.74 2.71
CA GLU A 40 45.18 -47.85 2.13
C GLU A 40 44.92 -46.78 1.06
N SER A 41 44.58 -47.23 -0.15
CA SER A 41 44.15 -46.34 -1.24
C SER A 41 42.77 -45.74 -0.96
N ASP A 42 42.45 -44.63 -1.63
CA ASP A 42 41.14 -43.97 -1.50
C ASP A 42 39.97 -44.92 -1.84
N GLU A 43 40.13 -45.75 -2.87
CA GLU A 43 39.11 -46.71 -3.28
C GLU A 43 38.89 -47.80 -2.22
N CYS A 44 39.98 -48.34 -1.64
CA CYS A 44 39.91 -49.30 -0.55
C CYS A 44 39.28 -48.68 0.70
N TYR A 45 39.71 -47.45 1.06
CA TYR A 45 39.19 -46.69 2.19
C TYR A 45 37.68 -46.48 2.11
N ILE A 46 37.19 -45.98 0.96
CA ILE A 46 35.76 -45.77 0.75
C ILE A 46 35.00 -47.09 0.73
N SER A 47 35.51 -48.10 0.05
CA SER A 47 34.84 -49.40 -0.03
C SER A 47 34.71 -50.06 1.34
N ARG A 48 35.77 -50.03 2.15
CA ARG A 48 35.75 -50.50 3.55
C ARG A 48 34.72 -49.74 4.37
N LEU A 49 34.78 -48.41 4.39
CA LEU A 49 33.87 -47.61 5.19
C LEU A 49 32.40 -47.73 4.75
N ASN A 50 32.13 -47.97 3.46
CA ASN A 50 30.77 -48.28 3.01
C ASN A 50 30.24 -49.60 3.61
N LEU A 51 31.09 -50.62 3.74
CA LEU A 51 30.71 -51.89 4.36
C LEU A 51 30.53 -51.73 5.88
N VAL A 52 31.38 -50.94 6.54
CA VAL A 52 31.21 -50.59 7.96
C VAL A 52 29.90 -49.83 8.16
N LYS A 53 29.66 -48.79 7.37
CA LYS A 53 28.40 -48.03 7.38
C LYS A 53 27.19 -48.92 7.15
N ARG A 54 27.24 -49.84 6.19
CA ARG A 54 26.14 -50.79 5.95
C ARG A 54 25.91 -51.74 7.12
N THR A 55 26.98 -52.14 7.82
CA THR A 55 26.91 -53.02 9.00
C THR A 55 26.38 -52.30 10.23
N TYR A 56 26.77 -51.04 10.38
CA TYR A 56 26.48 -50.18 11.51
C TYR A 56 25.71 -48.94 11.04
N SER A 57 24.60 -49.18 10.33
CA SER A 57 23.84 -48.14 9.62
C SER A 57 23.03 -47.23 10.54
N SER A 58 22.96 -47.53 11.83
CA SER A 58 22.30 -46.72 12.85
C SER A 58 23.25 -45.80 13.63
N LEU A 59 24.57 -45.85 13.38
CA LEU A 59 25.50 -45.00 14.11
C LEU A 59 25.31 -43.52 13.76
N ASN A 60 25.22 -42.68 14.78
CA ASN A 60 25.16 -41.22 14.65
C ASN A 60 26.36 -40.65 13.87
N LEU A 61 27.49 -41.36 13.88
CA LEU A 61 28.69 -41.06 13.10
C LEU A 61 28.36 -40.64 11.65
N TRP A 62 27.43 -41.34 11.00
CA TRP A 62 27.13 -41.13 9.58
C TRP A 62 26.16 -39.98 9.30
N TYR A 63 25.41 -39.51 10.29
CA TYR A 63 24.24 -38.65 10.06
C TYR A 63 24.19 -37.41 10.96
N SER A 64 24.95 -37.36 12.05
CA SER A 64 25.00 -36.21 12.97
C SER A 64 26.04 -35.19 12.53
N SER A 65 25.66 -33.91 12.52
CA SER A 65 26.57 -32.80 12.28
C SER A 65 27.63 -32.65 13.38
N GLU A 66 27.36 -33.16 14.59
CA GLU A 66 28.31 -33.17 15.71
C GLU A 66 29.59 -33.93 15.35
N PHE A 67 29.47 -35.03 14.61
CA PHE A 67 30.60 -35.88 14.21
C PHE A 67 31.07 -35.59 12.78
N LEU A 68 30.63 -34.49 12.17
CA LEU A 68 31.03 -34.13 10.82
C LEU A 68 32.55 -33.92 10.72
N SER A 69 33.19 -33.36 11.75
CA SER A 69 34.65 -33.18 11.78
C SER A 69 35.41 -34.51 11.66
N ILE A 70 34.86 -35.59 12.23
CA ILE A 70 35.42 -36.95 12.16
C ILE A 70 35.18 -37.56 10.78
N THR A 71 33.96 -37.47 10.23
CA THR A 71 33.60 -38.11 8.95
C THR A 71 33.90 -37.27 7.70
N LYS A 72 34.35 -36.03 7.86
CA LYS A 72 34.57 -35.08 6.75
C LYS A 72 35.43 -35.68 5.64
N GLN A 73 36.55 -36.30 5.99
CA GLN A 73 37.47 -36.86 4.99
C GLN A 73 36.85 -38.04 4.23
N TYR A 74 36.04 -38.87 4.90
CA TYR A 74 35.30 -39.94 4.25
C TYR A 74 34.35 -39.39 3.18
N TYR A 75 33.56 -38.37 3.52
CA TYR A 75 32.63 -37.77 2.56
C TYR A 75 33.33 -37.03 1.41
N ILE A 76 34.43 -36.31 1.70
CA ILE A 76 35.26 -35.67 0.68
C ILE A 76 35.81 -36.70 -0.31
N THR A 77 36.41 -37.78 0.18
CA THR A 77 36.97 -38.82 -0.69
C THR A 77 35.85 -39.57 -1.44
N ARG A 78 34.68 -39.81 -0.82
CA ARG A 78 33.54 -40.52 -1.43
C ARG A 78 32.91 -39.73 -2.57
N TYR A 79 32.73 -38.43 -2.40
CA TYR A 79 32.04 -37.56 -3.36
C TYR A 79 33.02 -36.69 -4.16
N ASN A 80 34.28 -37.10 -4.23
CA ASN A 80 35.19 -36.53 -5.20
C ASN A 80 34.74 -36.90 -6.63
N LYS A 81 34.76 -35.91 -7.53
CA LYS A 81 34.35 -36.08 -8.93
C LYS A 81 35.35 -37.01 -9.62
N LYS A 82 34.84 -38.10 -10.23
CA LYS A 82 35.69 -39.00 -11.02
C LYS A 82 36.04 -38.34 -12.36
N SER A 83 37.19 -38.69 -12.95
CA SER A 83 37.70 -38.05 -14.17
C SER A 83 36.76 -38.11 -15.38
N SER A 84 35.95 -39.16 -15.50
CA SER A 84 34.95 -39.35 -16.57
C SER A 84 33.52 -38.99 -16.16
N GLU A 85 33.31 -38.48 -14.95
CA GLU A 85 31.99 -38.25 -14.39
C GLU A 85 31.49 -36.82 -14.67
N THR A 86 30.24 -36.71 -15.14
CA THR A 86 29.56 -35.41 -15.27
C THR A 86 29.10 -34.89 -13.90
N GLU A 87 28.87 -33.59 -13.76
CA GLU A 87 28.33 -33.03 -12.51
C GLU A 87 26.98 -33.63 -12.16
N GLU A 88 26.11 -33.84 -13.15
CA GLU A 88 24.80 -34.44 -12.93
C GLU A 88 24.91 -35.87 -12.36
N THR A 89 25.83 -36.69 -12.89
CA THR A 89 26.07 -38.03 -12.36
C THR A 89 26.65 -38.01 -10.95
N LEU A 90 27.54 -37.06 -10.64
CA LEU A 90 28.04 -36.86 -9.28
C LEU A 90 26.89 -36.48 -8.33
N TYR A 91 26.07 -35.52 -8.70
CA TYR A 91 24.95 -35.06 -7.90
C TYR A 91 23.88 -36.14 -7.70
N LYS A 92 23.63 -36.99 -8.70
CA LYS A 92 22.76 -38.17 -8.56
C LYS A 92 23.28 -39.11 -7.47
N ARG A 93 24.59 -39.35 -7.40
CA ARG A 93 25.19 -40.15 -6.31
C ARG A 93 25.04 -39.49 -4.94
N VAL A 94 25.06 -38.17 -4.87
CA VAL A 94 24.90 -37.43 -3.61
C VAL A 94 23.47 -37.61 -3.09
N VAL A 95 22.47 -37.37 -3.93
CA VAL A 95 21.07 -37.34 -3.50
C VAL A 95 20.37 -38.70 -3.54
N VAL A 96 20.97 -39.75 -4.10
CA VAL A 96 20.34 -41.08 -4.09
C VAL A 96 20.30 -41.64 -2.67
N LYS A 97 19.17 -42.27 -2.31
CA LYS A 97 19.03 -43.01 -1.06
C LYS A 97 19.88 -44.28 -1.10
N GLU A 98 20.78 -44.45 -0.14
CA GLU A 98 21.65 -45.63 -0.08
C GLU A 98 20.92 -46.81 0.54
N ALA A 99 21.37 -48.03 0.22
CA ALA A 99 20.80 -49.25 0.75
C ALA A 99 20.93 -49.30 2.27
N GLY A 100 19.80 -49.50 2.96
CA GLY A 100 19.73 -49.58 4.42
C GLY A 100 19.52 -48.25 5.14
N GLU A 101 19.47 -47.11 4.43
CA GLU A 101 19.09 -45.84 5.03
C GLU A 101 17.57 -45.76 5.25
N THR A 102 17.15 -45.15 6.36
CA THR A 102 15.79 -44.58 6.46
C THR A 102 15.70 -43.30 5.62
N VAL A 103 14.49 -42.74 5.47
CA VAL A 103 14.33 -41.46 4.76
C VAL A 103 15.02 -40.32 5.52
N GLU A 104 14.96 -40.36 6.85
CA GLU A 104 15.57 -39.39 7.75
C GLU A 104 17.10 -39.47 7.68
N GLN A 105 17.65 -40.68 7.74
CA GLN A 105 19.09 -40.93 7.63
C GLN A 105 19.65 -40.48 6.27
N TRP A 106 18.92 -40.76 5.19
CA TRP A 106 19.26 -40.28 3.86
C TRP A 106 19.36 -38.75 3.82
N ALA A 107 18.32 -38.04 4.28
CA ALA A 107 18.30 -36.60 4.28
C ALA A 107 19.40 -36.00 5.16
N GLN A 108 19.64 -36.58 6.34
CA GLN A 108 20.73 -36.18 7.24
C GLN A 108 22.10 -36.33 6.57
N ARG A 109 22.38 -37.46 5.90
CA ARG A 109 23.63 -37.61 5.14
C ARG A 109 23.75 -36.55 4.06
N VAL A 110 22.70 -36.31 3.28
CA VAL A 110 22.72 -35.32 2.21
C VAL A 110 22.99 -33.92 2.79
N GLU A 111 22.44 -33.61 3.96
CA GLU A 111 22.70 -32.36 4.68
C GLU A 111 24.15 -32.26 5.17
N LEU A 112 24.78 -33.35 5.62
CA LEU A 112 26.22 -33.34 5.93
C LEU A 112 27.06 -33.01 4.68
N ILE A 113 26.69 -33.56 3.52
CA ILE A 113 27.38 -33.26 2.25
C ILE A 113 27.17 -31.79 1.85
N HIS A 114 25.96 -31.26 2.06
CA HIS A 114 25.66 -29.84 1.85
C HIS A 114 26.51 -28.94 2.75
N GLN A 115 26.71 -29.29 4.03
CA GLN A 115 27.60 -28.56 4.93
C GLN A 115 29.07 -28.59 4.49
N ILE A 116 29.53 -29.68 3.87
CA ILE A 116 30.89 -29.77 3.31
C ILE A 116 31.00 -28.94 2.02
N TYR A 117 29.96 -28.94 1.19
CA TYR A 117 29.94 -28.28 -0.12
C TYR A 117 28.74 -27.33 -0.29
N PRO A 118 28.67 -26.22 0.49
CA PRO A 118 27.50 -25.33 0.51
C PRO A 118 27.27 -24.60 -0.81
N ASN A 119 28.33 -24.44 -1.62
CA ASN A 119 28.29 -23.70 -2.89
C ASN A 119 28.23 -24.61 -4.12
N TRP A 120 27.82 -25.88 -3.98
CA TRP A 120 27.54 -26.71 -5.16
C TRP A 120 26.24 -26.27 -5.84
N PRO A 121 26.24 -26.09 -7.18
CA PRO A 121 25.03 -25.82 -7.98
C PRO A 121 23.85 -26.72 -7.67
N LEU A 122 24.10 -27.95 -7.22
CA LEU A 122 23.09 -28.89 -6.73
C LEU A 122 22.05 -28.23 -5.80
N TRP A 123 22.47 -27.31 -4.91
CA TRP A 123 21.62 -26.75 -3.86
C TRP A 123 20.87 -25.47 -4.26
N TYR A 124 21.13 -24.92 -5.44
CA TYR A 124 20.61 -23.59 -5.77
C TYR A 124 20.30 -23.38 -7.26
N ASP A 125 20.86 -24.19 -8.16
CA ASP A 125 20.54 -24.15 -9.58
C ASP A 125 19.21 -24.88 -9.84
N ALA A 126 18.26 -24.17 -10.46
CA ALA A 126 16.96 -24.69 -10.83
C ALA A 126 17.04 -25.94 -11.73
N LYS A 127 18.12 -26.11 -12.50
CA LYS A 127 18.37 -27.32 -13.30
C LYS A 127 18.33 -28.59 -12.46
N TYR A 128 18.81 -28.55 -11.22
CA TYR A 128 18.88 -29.72 -10.34
C TYR A 128 17.72 -29.80 -9.34
N TYR A 129 16.72 -28.92 -9.45
CA TYR A 129 15.62 -28.83 -8.49
C TYR A 129 14.88 -30.15 -8.27
N GLU A 130 14.53 -30.87 -9.33
CA GLU A 130 13.80 -32.15 -9.19
C GLU A 130 14.62 -33.22 -8.44
N MET A 131 15.96 -33.13 -8.46
CA MET A 131 16.84 -34.02 -7.71
C MET A 131 16.88 -33.67 -6.21
N THR A 132 16.74 -32.40 -5.85
CA THR A 132 16.83 -31.91 -4.46
C THR A 132 15.49 -31.65 -3.80
N LYS A 133 14.39 -31.63 -4.55
CA LYS A 133 13.03 -31.39 -4.04
C LYS A 133 12.67 -32.26 -2.84
N ASN A 134 12.91 -33.58 -2.93
CA ASN A 134 12.63 -34.50 -1.83
C ASN A 134 13.57 -34.28 -0.64
N VAL A 135 14.81 -33.85 -0.89
CA VAL A 135 15.76 -33.51 0.17
C VAL A 135 15.22 -32.31 0.95
N TYR A 136 14.76 -31.26 0.25
CA TYR A 136 14.15 -30.11 0.92
C TYR A 136 12.90 -30.50 1.70
N LEU A 137 12.00 -31.29 1.09
CA LEU A 137 10.77 -31.76 1.76
C LEU A 137 11.04 -32.49 3.07
N THR A 138 12.09 -33.29 3.13
CA THR A 138 12.48 -34.03 4.33
C THR A 138 13.24 -33.14 5.32
N SER A 139 14.31 -32.47 4.88
CA SER A 139 15.20 -31.68 5.77
C SER A 139 14.52 -30.46 6.38
N PHE A 140 13.59 -29.84 5.65
CA PHE A 140 12.86 -28.66 6.10
C PHE A 140 11.43 -28.96 6.50
N LYS A 141 11.10 -30.22 6.79
CA LYS A 141 9.82 -30.55 7.41
C LYS A 141 9.69 -29.85 8.78
N LYS A 142 8.52 -29.29 9.06
CA LYS A 142 8.21 -28.72 10.38
C LYS A 142 8.13 -29.83 11.41
N SER A 143 8.82 -29.66 12.54
CA SER A 143 8.73 -30.58 13.68
C SER A 143 7.43 -30.35 14.47
N SER A 144 6.88 -31.40 15.07
CA SER A 144 5.69 -31.28 15.94
C SER A 144 5.94 -30.47 17.21
N ALA A 145 7.20 -30.38 17.66
CA ALA A 145 7.61 -29.61 18.82
C ALA A 145 8.05 -28.17 18.48
N GLU A 146 8.10 -27.80 17.20
CA GLU A 146 8.58 -26.50 16.73
C GLU A 146 7.41 -25.56 16.47
N ASP A 147 7.45 -24.37 17.08
CA ASP A 147 6.48 -23.32 16.77
C ASP A 147 6.68 -22.76 15.35
N GLU A 148 5.66 -22.07 14.86
CA GLU A 148 5.66 -21.58 13.47
C GLU A 148 6.77 -20.55 13.18
N LEU A 149 7.03 -19.63 14.11
CA LEU A 149 8.03 -18.59 13.89
C LEU A 149 9.44 -19.18 13.89
N SER A 150 9.72 -20.10 14.82
CA SER A 150 10.99 -20.85 14.84
C SER A 150 11.18 -21.65 13.56
N TYR A 151 10.12 -22.30 13.06
CA TYR A 151 10.14 -23.02 11.79
C TYR A 151 10.52 -22.12 10.61
N TYR A 152 9.85 -20.97 10.47
CA TYR A 152 10.13 -20.04 9.38
C TYR A 152 11.54 -19.44 9.48
N LYS A 153 12.00 -19.10 10.69
CA LYS A 153 13.39 -18.63 10.91
C LYS A 153 14.42 -19.68 10.52
N ARG A 154 14.16 -20.96 10.83
CA ARG A 154 15.04 -22.06 10.43
C ARG A 154 15.05 -22.24 8.90
N LEU A 155 13.88 -22.15 8.26
CA LEU A 155 13.72 -22.28 6.81
C LEU A 155 14.50 -21.20 6.05
N THR A 156 14.46 -19.94 6.52
CA THR A 156 15.08 -18.79 5.83
C THR A 156 16.51 -18.49 6.27
N LYS A 157 17.08 -19.31 7.16
CA LYS A 157 18.43 -19.10 7.69
C LYS A 157 19.49 -19.14 6.57
N LYS A 158 20.36 -18.13 6.56
CA LYS A 158 21.56 -18.10 5.71
C LYS A 158 22.67 -18.93 6.34
N PHE A 159 23.37 -19.75 5.56
CA PHE A 159 24.50 -20.53 6.07
C PHE A 159 25.78 -19.69 6.11
N ALA A 160 26.70 -20.01 7.02
CA ALA A 160 27.89 -19.19 7.29
C ALA A 160 28.83 -19.02 6.08
N SER A 161 28.88 -20.01 5.19
CA SER A 161 29.75 -20.01 4.00
C SER A 161 29.01 -19.77 2.69
N GLU A 162 27.76 -19.31 2.77
CA GLU A 162 26.87 -19.10 1.64
C GLU A 162 26.98 -17.65 1.12
N THR A 163 27.18 -17.48 -0.18
CA THR A 163 27.12 -16.15 -0.81
C THR A 163 25.68 -15.64 -0.88
N ASP A 164 25.46 -14.34 -1.10
CA ASP A 164 24.08 -13.82 -1.26
C ASP A 164 23.37 -14.44 -2.47
N GLU A 165 24.08 -14.65 -3.56
CA GLU A 165 23.54 -15.28 -4.77
C GLU A 165 23.09 -16.73 -4.51
N VAL A 166 23.93 -17.51 -3.81
CA VAL A 166 23.60 -18.90 -3.44
C VAL A 166 22.42 -18.91 -2.47
N TYR A 167 22.42 -18.01 -1.48
CA TYR A 167 21.33 -17.87 -0.50
C TYR A 167 19.98 -17.59 -1.16
N ILE A 168 19.91 -16.60 -2.06
CA ILE A 168 18.68 -16.23 -2.77
C ILE A 168 18.21 -17.39 -3.65
N SER A 169 19.15 -18.02 -4.37
CA SER A 169 18.84 -19.08 -5.32
C SER A 169 18.31 -20.32 -4.58
N ARG A 170 18.98 -20.75 -3.51
CA ARG A 170 18.50 -21.84 -2.63
C ARG A 170 17.14 -21.52 -2.01
N LEU A 171 16.95 -20.32 -1.45
CA LEU A 171 15.65 -19.95 -0.88
C LEU A 171 14.55 -19.88 -1.94
N THR A 172 14.88 -19.58 -3.18
CA THR A 172 13.90 -19.64 -4.29
C THR A 172 13.45 -21.08 -4.53
N LEU A 173 14.36 -22.07 -4.48
CA LEU A 173 14.00 -23.49 -4.56
C LEU A 173 13.19 -23.97 -3.34
N ILE A 174 13.53 -23.49 -2.15
CA ILE A 174 12.77 -23.78 -0.93
C ILE A 174 11.37 -23.17 -1.01
N LYS A 175 11.24 -21.92 -1.46
CA LYS A 175 9.95 -21.27 -1.72
C LYS A 175 9.13 -22.06 -2.74
N GLN A 176 9.75 -22.55 -3.82
CA GLN A 176 9.07 -23.38 -4.81
C GLN A 176 8.55 -24.69 -4.19
N THR A 177 9.34 -25.30 -3.29
CA THR A 177 8.97 -26.53 -2.58
C THR A 177 7.84 -26.30 -1.58
N TYR A 178 7.86 -25.16 -0.90
CA TYR A 178 6.92 -24.78 0.16
C TYR A 178 6.12 -23.54 -0.22
N SER A 179 5.58 -23.54 -1.44
CA SER A 179 4.90 -22.37 -2.05
C SER A 179 3.54 -22.03 -1.43
N THR A 180 3.09 -22.83 -0.47
CA THR A 180 1.85 -22.60 0.29
C THR A 180 2.08 -22.00 1.66
N LEU A 181 3.33 -21.84 2.10
CA LEU A 181 3.59 -21.24 3.41
C LEU A 181 3.29 -19.75 3.41
N ASP A 182 2.61 -19.30 4.46
CA ASP A 182 2.23 -17.89 4.64
C ASP A 182 3.44 -16.98 4.78
N LEU A 183 4.60 -17.50 5.20
CA LEU A 183 5.83 -16.72 5.35
C LEU A 183 6.20 -15.93 4.08
N TRP A 184 5.83 -16.42 2.90
CA TRP A 184 6.15 -15.79 1.62
C TRP A 184 5.19 -14.67 1.22
N TYR A 185 4.03 -14.57 1.87
CA TYR A 185 2.89 -13.78 1.41
C TYR A 185 2.27 -12.91 2.52
N ASN A 186 2.51 -13.21 3.79
CA ASN A 186 1.96 -12.47 4.91
C ASN A 186 2.98 -11.47 5.49
N THR A 187 2.58 -10.20 5.56
CA THR A 187 3.39 -9.09 6.07
C THR A 187 3.78 -9.25 7.55
N GLN A 188 3.10 -10.10 8.32
CA GLN A 188 3.48 -10.39 9.71
C GLN A 188 4.84 -11.09 9.84
N TYR A 189 5.33 -11.76 8.78
CA TYR A 189 6.64 -12.41 8.77
C TYR A 189 7.69 -11.61 7.99
N LEU A 190 7.46 -10.32 7.75
CA LEU A 190 8.33 -9.47 6.95
C LEU A 190 9.79 -9.51 7.45
N ASP A 191 10.03 -9.52 8.77
CA ASP A 191 11.37 -9.62 9.34
C ASP A 191 12.09 -10.95 9.03
N VAL A 192 11.33 -12.03 8.80
CA VAL A 192 11.87 -13.37 8.50
C VAL A 192 12.29 -13.49 7.04
N VAL A 193 11.58 -12.81 6.13
CA VAL A 193 11.82 -12.86 4.67
C VAL A 193 12.52 -11.62 4.12
N LYS A 194 12.75 -10.60 4.94
CA LYS A 194 13.36 -9.33 4.54
C LYS A 194 14.65 -9.53 3.75
N SER A 195 15.60 -10.30 4.29
CA SER A 195 16.89 -10.54 3.63
C SER A 195 16.73 -11.21 2.27
N TYR A 196 15.78 -12.15 2.15
CA TYR A 196 15.50 -12.82 0.88
C TYR A 196 14.93 -11.85 -0.17
N TYR A 197 13.87 -11.12 0.16
CA TYR A 197 13.20 -10.24 -0.79
C TYR A 197 14.03 -9.00 -1.15
N VAL A 198 14.76 -8.42 -0.18
CA VAL A 198 15.69 -7.32 -0.45
C VAL A 198 16.78 -7.79 -1.41
N ALA A 199 17.43 -8.92 -1.13
CA ALA A 199 18.52 -9.39 -1.97
C ALA A 199 18.01 -9.82 -3.37
N ARG A 200 16.85 -10.50 -3.45
CA ARG A 200 16.21 -10.90 -4.72
C ARG A 200 15.86 -9.72 -5.62
N TYR A 201 15.35 -8.63 -5.04
CA TYR A 201 14.90 -7.43 -5.77
C TYR A 201 15.87 -6.25 -5.63
N THR A 202 17.15 -6.53 -5.35
CA THR A 202 18.21 -5.55 -5.54
C THR A 202 18.47 -5.37 -7.03
N LYS A 203 18.48 -4.11 -7.47
CA LYS A 203 18.80 -3.73 -8.85
C LYS A 203 20.23 -4.16 -9.20
N SER A 204 20.42 -4.88 -10.30
CA SER A 204 21.78 -5.14 -10.79
C SER A 204 22.40 -3.89 -11.42
N SER A 205 23.73 -3.85 -11.55
CA SER A 205 24.44 -2.66 -12.07
C SER A 205 24.06 -2.29 -13.52
N SER A 206 23.65 -3.26 -14.33
CA SER A 206 23.22 -3.08 -15.72
C SER A 206 21.71 -3.02 -15.91
N GLU A 207 20.93 -3.27 -14.86
CA GLU A 207 19.46 -3.30 -14.93
C GLU A 207 18.88 -1.88 -14.89
N THR A 208 17.83 -1.63 -15.69
CA THR A 208 17.04 -0.39 -15.59
C THR A 208 16.01 -0.48 -14.48
N GLU A 209 15.57 0.66 -13.93
CA GLU A 209 14.50 0.64 -12.90
C GLU A 209 13.21 0.00 -13.42
N GLU A 210 12.87 0.23 -14.68
CA GLU A 210 11.69 -0.37 -15.30
C GLU A 210 11.80 -1.90 -15.39
N SER A 211 12.98 -2.43 -15.72
CA SER A 211 13.23 -3.88 -15.70
C SER A 211 13.07 -4.47 -14.30
N LEU A 212 13.63 -3.79 -13.29
CA LEU A 212 13.47 -4.22 -11.90
C LEU A 212 11.98 -4.25 -11.52
N TYR A 213 11.24 -3.19 -11.83
CA TYR A 213 9.81 -3.13 -11.52
C TYR A 213 9.00 -4.18 -12.29
N LYS A 214 9.35 -4.50 -13.54
CA LYS A 214 8.73 -5.61 -14.27
C LYS A 214 8.93 -6.94 -13.55
N ARG A 215 10.14 -7.21 -13.03
CA ARG A 215 10.40 -8.42 -12.21
C ARG A 215 9.59 -8.44 -10.91
N VAL A 216 9.34 -7.28 -10.30
CA VAL A 216 8.53 -7.19 -9.07
C VAL A 216 7.07 -7.53 -9.35
N VAL A 217 6.49 -6.90 -10.38
CA VAL A 217 5.05 -7.00 -10.68
C VAL A 217 4.68 -8.24 -11.49
N VAL A 218 5.63 -8.96 -12.09
CA VAL A 218 5.31 -10.20 -12.82
C VAL A 218 4.88 -11.28 -11.84
N LYS A 219 3.87 -12.05 -12.22
CA LYS A 219 3.40 -13.22 -11.49
C LYS A 219 4.40 -14.37 -11.60
N GLU A 220 4.83 -14.93 -10.48
CA GLU A 220 5.77 -16.07 -10.47
C GLU A 220 5.02 -17.38 -10.78
N PRO A 221 5.71 -18.40 -11.35
CA PRO A 221 5.10 -19.70 -11.62
C PRO A 221 4.46 -20.32 -10.36
N GLY A 222 3.21 -20.79 -10.51
CA GLY A 222 2.46 -21.41 -9.41
C GLY A 222 1.78 -20.45 -8.43
N GLU A 223 1.96 -19.13 -8.56
CA GLU A 223 1.20 -18.17 -7.75
C GLU A 223 -0.29 -18.15 -8.16
N THR A 224 -1.17 -17.93 -7.20
CA THR A 224 -2.53 -17.44 -7.49
C THR A 224 -2.48 -15.93 -7.66
N VAL A 225 -3.58 -15.29 -8.09
CA VAL A 225 -3.62 -13.82 -8.19
C VAL A 225 -3.49 -13.18 -6.81
N GLU A 226 -4.10 -13.80 -5.80
CA GLU A 226 -4.07 -13.35 -4.40
C GLU A 226 -2.65 -13.43 -3.83
N LYS A 227 -1.97 -14.58 -4.01
CA LYS A 227 -0.59 -14.78 -3.56
C LYS A 227 0.39 -13.84 -4.26
N TRP A 228 0.20 -13.63 -5.56
CA TRP A 228 0.98 -12.65 -6.33
C TRP A 228 0.85 -11.25 -5.74
N ALA A 229 -0.37 -10.77 -5.53
CA ALA A 229 -0.63 -9.47 -4.96
C ALA A 229 0.01 -9.34 -3.56
N GLN A 230 -0.20 -10.35 -2.69
CA GLN A 230 0.38 -10.42 -1.35
C GLN A 230 1.92 -10.36 -1.34
N ARG A 231 2.59 -11.10 -2.24
CA ARG A 231 4.05 -11.00 -2.39
C ARG A 231 4.47 -9.59 -2.79
N VAL A 232 3.76 -8.98 -3.75
CA VAL A 232 4.04 -7.62 -4.20
C VAL A 232 3.87 -6.62 -3.04
N GLU A 233 2.88 -6.81 -2.17
CA GLU A 233 2.71 -5.99 -0.97
C GLU A 233 3.88 -6.13 0.02
N ILE A 234 4.44 -7.33 0.21
CA ILE A 234 5.66 -7.48 1.02
C ILE A 234 6.79 -6.63 0.43
N ILE A 235 6.97 -6.65 -0.89
CA ILE A 235 8.01 -5.87 -1.57
C ILE A 235 7.74 -4.36 -1.43
N HIS A 236 6.48 -3.94 -1.51
CA HIS A 236 6.05 -2.56 -1.27
C HIS A 236 6.35 -2.10 0.15
N GLN A 237 6.01 -2.90 1.17
CA GLN A 237 6.31 -2.60 2.58
C GLN A 237 7.82 -2.51 2.84
N LEU A 238 8.63 -3.33 2.16
CA LEU A 238 10.09 -3.27 2.24
C LEU A 238 10.68 -2.06 1.51
N ASN A 239 10.00 -1.56 0.47
CA ASN A 239 10.48 -0.47 -0.39
C ASN A 239 9.38 0.55 -0.71
N PRO A 240 8.80 1.23 0.28
CA PRO A 240 7.61 2.07 0.08
C PRO A 240 7.87 3.30 -0.79
N ASN A 241 9.14 3.73 -0.87
CA ASN A 241 9.55 4.92 -1.63
C ASN A 241 10.02 4.60 -3.05
N TRP A 242 9.78 3.40 -3.59
CA TRP A 242 10.02 3.14 -5.01
C TRP A 242 8.99 3.86 -5.88
N ALA A 243 9.46 4.50 -6.96
CA ALA A 243 8.61 5.20 -7.93
C ALA A 243 7.49 4.32 -8.49
N LEU A 244 7.69 3.00 -8.50
CA LEU A 244 6.66 2.02 -8.87
C LEU A 244 5.31 2.27 -8.17
N TRP A 245 5.31 2.67 -6.91
CA TRP A 245 4.10 2.76 -6.09
C TRP A 245 3.38 4.10 -6.15
N PHE A 246 3.99 5.13 -6.73
CA PHE A 246 3.47 6.49 -6.63
C PHE A 246 3.64 7.31 -7.92
N ASP A 247 4.56 6.94 -8.81
CA ASP A 247 4.74 7.65 -10.07
C ASP A 247 3.68 7.18 -11.09
N ALA A 248 2.92 8.14 -11.62
CA ALA A 248 1.87 7.89 -12.60
C ALA A 248 2.38 7.20 -13.87
N LYS A 249 3.68 7.29 -14.21
CA LYS A 249 4.26 6.57 -15.35
C LYS A 249 4.13 5.05 -15.23
N TYR A 250 4.13 4.52 -14.00
CA TYR A 250 4.04 3.08 -13.74
C TYR A 250 2.62 2.61 -13.42
N TYR A 251 1.62 3.49 -13.50
CA TYR A 251 0.24 3.17 -13.13
C TYR A 251 -0.32 1.94 -13.85
N THR A 252 -0.03 1.77 -15.15
CA THR A 252 -0.48 0.60 -15.91
C THR A 252 0.07 -0.71 -15.35
N MET A 253 1.29 -0.69 -14.78
CA MET A 253 1.91 -1.86 -14.16
C MET A 253 1.33 -2.16 -12.77
N THR A 254 0.87 -1.14 -12.04
CA THR A 254 0.39 -1.28 -10.65
C THR A 254 -1.13 -1.32 -10.50
N LYS A 255 -1.89 -0.96 -11.53
CA LYS A 255 -3.36 -0.95 -11.49
C LYS A 255 -3.94 -2.27 -10.99
N ASP A 256 -3.53 -3.40 -11.58
CA ASP A 256 -4.04 -4.71 -11.20
C ASP A 256 -3.60 -5.12 -9.79
N ILE A 257 -2.43 -4.66 -9.34
CA ILE A 257 -1.96 -4.86 -7.97
C ILE A 257 -2.90 -4.15 -7.00
N TYR A 258 -3.21 -2.87 -7.24
CA TYR A 258 -4.15 -2.11 -6.40
C TYR A 258 -5.55 -2.72 -6.41
N LEU A 259 -6.02 -3.22 -7.55
CA LEU A 259 -7.32 -3.90 -7.66
C LEU A 259 -7.41 -5.16 -6.78
N ASN A 260 -6.30 -5.88 -6.60
CA ASN A 260 -6.29 -7.10 -5.81
C ASN A 260 -5.97 -6.84 -4.33
N LEU A 261 -5.00 -5.96 -4.02
CA LEU A 261 -4.60 -5.66 -2.65
C LEU A 261 -5.64 -4.86 -1.87
N PHE A 262 -6.22 -3.85 -2.51
CA PHE A 262 -7.20 -2.97 -1.89
C PHE A 262 -8.63 -3.40 -2.21
N LYS A 263 -8.84 -4.65 -2.59
CA LYS A 263 -10.19 -5.21 -2.67
C LYS A 263 -10.78 -5.28 -1.26
N LYS A 264 -12.05 -4.89 -1.11
CA LYS A 264 -12.79 -5.03 0.15
C LYS A 264 -13.06 -6.51 0.43
N SER A 265 -12.77 -6.98 1.63
CA SER A 265 -13.16 -8.33 2.06
C SER A 265 -14.67 -8.41 2.32
N THR A 266 -15.27 -9.59 2.14
CA THR A 266 -16.70 -9.81 2.42
C THR A 266 -17.05 -9.65 3.90
N SER A 267 -16.09 -9.87 4.79
CA SER A 267 -16.23 -9.74 6.25
C SER A 267 -15.80 -8.38 6.81
N GLU A 268 -15.22 -7.50 5.98
CA GLU A 268 -14.66 -6.22 6.42
C GLU A 268 -15.72 -5.13 6.33
N ASP A 269 -15.94 -4.41 7.44
CA ASP A 269 -16.82 -3.24 7.42
C ASP A 269 -16.20 -2.09 6.61
N GLU A 270 -17.04 -1.14 6.21
CA GLU A 270 -16.62 -0.07 5.31
C GLU A 270 -15.59 0.90 5.91
N ILE A 271 -15.69 1.21 7.21
CA ILE A 271 -14.76 2.13 7.86
C ILE A 271 -13.38 1.46 8.00
N THR A 272 -13.35 0.20 8.41
CA THR A 272 -12.10 -0.59 8.48
C THR A 272 -11.44 -0.69 7.10
N TYR A 273 -12.24 -0.98 6.07
CA TYR A 273 -11.77 -1.02 4.68
C TYR A 273 -11.12 0.31 4.25
N PHE A 274 -11.80 1.42 4.49
CA PHE A 274 -11.30 2.74 4.10
C PHE A 274 -10.05 3.15 4.88
N LYS A 275 -10.00 2.88 6.19
CA LYS A 275 -8.78 3.10 6.99
C LYS A 275 -7.60 2.29 6.48
N ARG A 276 -7.83 1.05 6.06
CA ARG A 276 -6.78 0.20 5.45
C ARG A 276 -6.26 0.78 4.14
N ILE A 277 -7.15 1.30 3.28
CA ILE A 277 -6.75 1.94 2.01
C ILE A 277 -5.91 3.19 2.25
N THR A 278 -6.35 4.05 3.18
CA THR A 278 -5.72 5.36 3.42
C THR A 278 -4.56 5.33 4.41
N ALA A 279 -4.22 4.14 4.93
CA ALA A 279 -3.11 3.97 5.85
C ALA A 279 -1.80 4.43 5.20
N LYS A 280 -1.00 5.16 5.98
CA LYS A 280 0.34 5.60 5.59
C LYS A 280 1.38 4.60 6.12
N THR A 281 2.31 4.17 5.28
CA THR A 281 3.37 3.26 5.70
C THR A 281 4.40 4.02 6.55
N VAL A 282 4.98 3.38 7.58
CA VAL A 282 5.85 4.06 8.59
C VAL A 282 7.02 4.83 7.96
N SER A 283 7.59 4.33 6.86
CA SER A 283 8.72 4.95 6.16
C SER A 283 8.34 5.72 4.89
N GLU A 284 7.05 5.97 4.67
CA GLU A 284 6.52 6.69 3.52
C GLU A 284 6.58 8.21 3.73
N SER A 285 7.15 8.96 2.79
CA SER A 285 7.10 10.43 2.83
C SER A 285 5.70 10.96 2.48
N ASP A 286 5.38 12.22 2.82
CA ASP A 286 4.08 12.81 2.47
C ASP A 286 3.84 12.87 0.96
N VAL A 287 4.87 13.17 0.17
CA VAL A 287 4.78 13.20 -1.30
C VAL A 287 4.46 11.82 -1.85
N VAL A 288 5.13 10.78 -1.34
CA VAL A 288 4.88 9.39 -1.74
C VAL A 288 3.48 8.95 -1.34
N TYR A 289 3.05 9.28 -0.11
CA TYR A 289 1.71 9.00 0.40
C TYR A 289 0.61 9.62 -0.47
N ILE A 290 0.71 10.91 -0.79
CA ILE A 290 -0.27 11.61 -1.63
C ILE A 290 -0.34 10.95 -3.01
N ASN A 291 0.82 10.77 -3.64
CA ASN A 291 0.89 10.25 -5.01
C ASN A 291 0.42 8.80 -5.10
N ARG A 292 0.74 7.94 -4.13
CA ARG A 292 0.20 6.57 -4.04
C ARG A 292 -1.32 6.60 -3.89
N LEU A 293 -1.86 7.43 -3.00
CA LEU A 293 -3.32 7.55 -2.84
C LEU A 293 -4.00 8.13 -4.09
N ASP A 294 -3.33 8.97 -4.86
CA ASP A 294 -3.83 9.39 -6.17
C ASP A 294 -3.96 8.22 -7.15
N LEU A 295 -2.99 7.30 -7.19
CA LEU A 295 -3.09 6.09 -8.02
C LEU A 295 -4.20 5.14 -7.52
N ILE A 296 -4.36 5.00 -6.19
CA ILE A 296 -5.43 4.19 -5.62
C ILE A 296 -6.80 4.82 -5.90
N ARG A 297 -6.96 6.13 -5.71
CA ARG A 297 -8.18 6.86 -6.06
C ARG A 297 -8.49 6.76 -7.54
N ARG A 298 -7.49 6.84 -8.43
CA ARG A 298 -7.68 6.60 -9.87
C ARG A 298 -8.19 5.19 -10.16
N THR A 299 -7.73 4.20 -9.40
CA THR A 299 -8.17 2.80 -9.54
C THR A 299 -9.59 2.58 -9.01
N TYR A 300 -9.92 3.25 -7.91
CA TYR A 300 -11.18 3.13 -7.19
C TYR A 300 -11.94 4.47 -7.18
N SER A 301 -12.10 5.07 -8.36
CA SER A 301 -12.70 6.41 -8.48
C SER A 301 -14.20 6.42 -8.18
N GLY A 302 -14.84 5.26 -8.06
CA GLY A 302 -16.24 5.15 -7.64
C GLY A 302 -16.45 5.09 -6.13
N LEU A 303 -15.40 5.02 -5.31
CA LEU A 303 -15.58 4.89 -3.86
C LEU A 303 -16.02 6.21 -3.22
N ASN A 304 -17.09 6.14 -2.43
CA ASN A 304 -17.58 7.26 -1.61
C ASN A 304 -16.53 7.79 -0.63
N LEU A 305 -15.50 7.00 -0.31
CA LEU A 305 -14.32 7.41 0.46
C LEU A 305 -13.79 8.79 0.05
N TRP A 306 -13.72 9.05 -1.27
CA TRP A 306 -13.09 10.25 -1.82
C TRP A 306 -14.02 11.46 -1.91
N TYR A 307 -15.33 11.28 -1.71
CA TYR A 307 -16.32 12.30 -2.06
C TYR A 307 -17.33 12.58 -0.96
N SER A 308 -17.59 11.61 -0.08
CA SER A 308 -18.58 11.76 1.00
C SER A 308 -17.99 12.43 2.23
N LYS A 309 -18.74 13.41 2.76
CA LYS A 309 -18.45 14.12 4.02
C LYS A 309 -18.36 13.17 5.21
N GLN A 310 -19.08 12.04 5.17
CA GLN A 310 -19.10 11.03 6.23
C GLN A 310 -17.71 10.42 6.48
N TYR A 311 -16.87 10.31 5.44
CA TYR A 311 -15.52 9.73 5.55
C TYR A 311 -14.41 10.78 5.56
N LEU A 312 -14.76 12.06 5.75
CA LEU A 312 -13.77 13.14 5.76
C LEU A 312 -12.68 12.91 6.80
N GLU A 313 -13.01 12.42 8.00
CA GLU A 313 -12.01 12.12 9.02
C GLU A 313 -11.03 11.00 8.60
N VAL A 314 -11.44 10.08 7.70
CA VAL A 314 -10.57 9.02 7.15
C VAL A 314 -9.64 9.55 6.05
N THR A 315 -10.09 10.54 5.27
CA THR A 315 -9.33 11.16 4.17
C THR A 315 -8.65 12.48 4.52
N LYS A 316 -8.85 12.97 5.74
CA LYS A 316 -8.36 14.27 6.24
C LYS A 316 -6.86 14.45 6.07
N SER A 317 -6.07 13.45 6.45
CA SER A 317 -4.61 13.50 6.33
C SER A 317 -4.19 13.60 4.86
N TYR A 318 -4.84 12.85 3.98
CA TYR A 318 -4.58 12.90 2.54
C TYR A 318 -4.95 14.25 1.93
N TYR A 319 -6.16 14.76 2.16
CA TYR A 319 -6.56 16.05 1.58
C TYR A 319 -5.82 17.24 2.18
N THR A 320 -5.50 17.19 3.48
CA THR A 320 -4.66 18.21 4.12
C THR A 320 -3.26 18.21 3.51
N ALA A 321 -2.62 17.04 3.42
CA ALA A 321 -1.28 16.94 2.83
C ALA A 321 -1.28 17.35 1.35
N LYS A 322 -2.30 16.93 0.59
CA LYS A 322 -2.45 17.28 -0.83
C LYS A 322 -2.65 18.78 -1.01
N TYR A 323 -3.57 19.43 -0.29
CA TYR A 323 -3.97 20.83 -0.56
C TYR A 323 -3.38 21.87 0.38
N THR A 324 -2.39 21.51 1.19
CA THR A 324 -1.57 22.50 1.87
C THR A 324 -0.73 23.27 0.84
N ARG A 325 -0.70 24.60 0.97
CA ARG A 325 0.10 25.47 0.10
C ARG A 325 1.58 25.29 0.41
N SER A 326 2.41 25.08 -0.62
CA SER A 326 3.86 25.10 -0.43
C SER A 326 4.36 26.53 -0.21
N SER A 327 5.57 26.70 0.32
CA SER A 327 6.16 28.02 0.56
C SER A 327 6.41 28.83 -0.71
N SER A 328 6.58 28.15 -1.86
CA SER A 328 6.82 28.76 -3.17
C SER A 328 5.58 28.83 -4.07
N GLU A 329 4.46 28.22 -3.66
CA GLU A 329 3.22 28.20 -4.45
C GLU A 329 2.42 29.50 -4.28
N THR A 330 2.06 30.12 -5.41
CA THR A 330 1.18 31.28 -5.41
C THR A 330 -0.24 30.88 -5.01
N GLU A 331 -0.99 31.81 -4.43
CA GLU A 331 -2.38 31.57 -4.07
C GLU A 331 -3.23 31.12 -5.28
N GLU A 332 -3.06 31.77 -6.43
CA GLU A 332 -3.81 31.41 -7.64
C GLU A 332 -3.46 30.00 -8.14
N SER A 333 -2.19 29.58 -8.03
CA SER A 333 -1.77 28.21 -8.36
C SER A 333 -2.44 27.18 -7.45
N LEU A 334 -2.47 27.45 -6.14
CA LEU A 334 -3.17 26.60 -5.18
C LEU A 334 -4.66 26.47 -5.55
N PHE A 335 -5.32 27.58 -5.86
CA PHE A 335 -6.74 27.57 -6.20
C PHE A 335 -7.02 26.78 -7.47
N LYS A 336 -6.21 26.98 -8.52
CA LYS A 336 -6.27 26.17 -9.75
C LYS A 336 -6.10 24.68 -9.43
N ARG A 337 -5.20 24.32 -8.53
CA ARG A 337 -4.96 22.93 -8.10
C ARG A 337 -6.14 22.35 -7.32
N ILE A 338 -6.77 23.12 -6.44
CA ILE A 338 -7.98 22.70 -5.69
C ILE A 338 -9.13 22.43 -6.67
N VAL A 339 -9.40 23.36 -7.58
CA VAL A 339 -10.54 23.31 -8.51
C VAL A 339 -10.23 22.62 -9.84
N PHE A 340 -9.08 21.97 -9.97
CA PHE A 340 -8.75 21.16 -11.14
C PHE A 340 -9.61 19.91 -11.14
N LYS A 341 -10.38 19.68 -12.21
CA LYS A 341 -11.14 18.45 -12.42
C LYS A 341 -10.23 17.36 -12.97
N GLU A 342 -10.09 16.27 -12.24
CA GLU A 342 -9.25 15.17 -12.70
C GLU A 342 -9.98 14.27 -13.71
N SER A 343 -9.20 13.53 -14.52
CA SER A 343 -9.73 12.71 -15.62
C SER A 343 -10.54 11.50 -15.15
N CYS A 344 -10.33 11.04 -13.91
CA CYS A 344 -11.06 9.93 -13.31
C CYS A 344 -12.37 10.36 -12.61
N GLU A 345 -12.69 11.65 -12.57
CA GLU A 345 -13.84 12.20 -11.86
C GLU A 345 -15.02 12.49 -12.80
N THR A 346 -16.24 12.23 -12.35
CA THR A 346 -17.45 12.87 -12.90
C THR A 346 -17.51 14.34 -12.46
N VAL A 347 -18.46 15.13 -12.98
CA VAL A 347 -18.65 16.52 -12.56
C VAL A 347 -19.12 16.60 -11.11
N GLU A 348 -19.97 15.64 -10.72
CA GLU A 348 -20.51 15.47 -9.37
C GLU A 348 -19.38 15.15 -8.38
N GLN A 349 -18.58 14.12 -8.67
CA GLN A 349 -17.43 13.71 -7.85
C GLN A 349 -16.40 14.82 -7.70
N TYR A 350 -16.10 15.52 -8.78
CA TYR A 350 -15.24 16.71 -8.77
C TYR A 350 -15.76 17.76 -7.77
N ALA A 351 -17.04 18.11 -7.86
CA ALA A 351 -17.63 19.12 -7.01
C ALA A 351 -17.68 18.68 -5.54
N GLU A 352 -17.99 17.41 -5.28
CA GLU A 352 -17.99 16.81 -3.94
C GLU A 352 -16.60 16.81 -3.32
N ARG A 353 -15.55 16.43 -4.06
CA ARG A 353 -14.16 16.53 -3.58
C ARG A 353 -13.81 17.98 -3.24
N VAL A 354 -14.13 18.94 -4.10
CA VAL A 354 -13.84 20.36 -3.83
C VAL A 354 -14.59 20.83 -2.58
N GLU A 355 -15.80 20.37 -2.35
CA GLU A 355 -16.57 20.65 -1.13
C GLU A 355 -15.97 20.02 0.14
N LEU A 356 -15.30 18.86 0.03
CA LEU A 356 -14.49 18.33 1.14
C LEU A 356 -13.32 19.26 1.47
N VAL A 357 -12.61 19.75 0.44
CA VAL A 357 -11.50 20.70 0.61
C VAL A 357 -12.00 22.01 1.23
N ARG A 358 -13.17 22.52 0.81
CA ARG A 358 -13.78 23.71 1.40
C ARG A 358 -14.06 23.52 2.89
N GLN A 359 -14.50 22.34 3.33
CA GLN A 359 -14.72 22.07 4.75
C GLN A 359 -13.42 22.04 5.57
N LEU A 360 -12.31 21.59 4.97
CA LEU A 360 -11.00 21.62 5.62
C LEU A 360 -10.40 23.03 5.67
N TYR A 361 -10.68 23.85 4.66
CA TYR A 361 -10.16 25.21 4.52
C TYR A 361 -11.29 26.22 4.27
N PRO A 362 -12.21 26.44 5.24
CA PRO A 362 -13.43 27.21 5.03
C PRO A 362 -13.18 28.69 4.76
N ASN A 363 -12.03 29.21 5.20
CA ASN A 363 -11.71 30.64 5.14
C ASN A 363 -10.81 31.04 3.95
N LEU A 364 -10.64 30.18 2.93
CA LEU A 364 -9.95 30.60 1.71
C LEU A 364 -10.80 31.61 0.94
N VAL A 365 -10.16 32.67 0.43
CA VAL A 365 -10.82 33.69 -0.40
C VAL A 365 -11.38 33.12 -1.71
N LEU A 366 -10.90 31.94 -2.14
CA LEU A 366 -11.48 31.16 -3.25
C LEU A 366 -12.99 30.95 -3.11
N TRP A 367 -13.51 30.87 -1.87
CA TRP A 367 -14.92 30.62 -1.61
C TRP A 367 -15.76 31.89 -1.45
N SER A 368 -15.14 33.07 -1.39
CA SER A 368 -15.83 34.29 -0.98
C SER A 368 -15.58 35.49 -1.91
N ASP A 369 -14.46 35.52 -2.62
CA ASP A 369 -14.10 36.61 -3.53
C ASP A 369 -14.67 36.38 -4.93
N VAL A 370 -15.42 37.37 -5.43
CA VAL A 370 -16.02 37.38 -6.78
C VAL A 370 -14.96 37.26 -7.87
N LYS A 371 -13.72 37.71 -7.63
CA LYS A 371 -12.59 37.52 -8.54
C LYS A 371 -12.38 36.06 -8.95
N TYR A 372 -12.63 35.12 -8.05
CA TYR A 372 -12.45 33.68 -8.29
C TYR A 372 -13.75 32.95 -8.64
N TYR A 373 -14.86 33.69 -8.83
CA TYR A 373 -16.18 33.11 -9.06
C TYR A 373 -16.19 32.12 -10.22
N ASP A 374 -15.57 32.46 -11.36
CA ASP A 374 -15.56 31.58 -12.53
C ASP A 374 -14.86 30.23 -12.27
N MET A 375 -13.89 30.19 -11.34
CA MET A 375 -13.22 28.95 -10.95
C MET A 375 -14.14 28.01 -10.14
N VAL A 376 -15.05 28.56 -9.34
CA VAL A 376 -15.91 27.80 -8.42
C VAL A 376 -17.36 27.67 -8.89
N LYS A 377 -17.76 28.39 -9.93
CA LYS A 377 -19.14 28.45 -10.44
C LYS A 377 -19.75 27.07 -10.69
N ILE A 378 -19.01 26.16 -11.33
CA ILE A 378 -19.49 24.80 -11.60
C ILE A 378 -19.69 24.03 -10.28
N VAL A 379 -18.74 24.13 -9.36
CA VAL A 379 -18.83 23.48 -8.04
C VAL A 379 -20.05 23.99 -7.27
N TYR A 380 -20.27 25.30 -7.25
CA TYR A 380 -21.42 25.91 -6.56
C TYR A 380 -22.75 25.46 -7.18
N LYS A 381 -22.83 25.44 -8.52
CA LYS A 381 -24.01 24.93 -9.24
C LYS A 381 -24.34 23.50 -8.87
N THR A 382 -23.33 22.65 -8.72
CA THR A 382 -23.51 21.22 -8.42
C THR A 382 -23.84 20.99 -6.94
N VAL A 383 -23.04 21.53 -6.01
CA VAL A 383 -23.15 21.30 -4.57
C VAL A 383 -24.41 21.92 -3.96
N PHE A 384 -24.78 23.11 -4.42
CA PHE A 384 -25.95 23.84 -3.93
C PHE A 384 -27.17 23.67 -4.83
N LYS A 385 -27.18 22.67 -5.73
CA LYS A 385 -28.39 22.31 -6.49
C LYS A 385 -29.49 21.83 -5.53
N LYS A 386 -30.74 22.20 -5.81
CA LYS A 386 -31.91 21.67 -5.09
C LYS A 386 -32.11 20.19 -5.42
N SER A 387 -32.34 19.35 -4.41
CA SER A 387 -32.73 17.95 -4.62
C SER A 387 -34.18 17.85 -5.09
N THR A 388 -34.52 16.83 -5.88
CA THR A 388 -35.90 16.58 -6.32
C THR A 388 -36.84 16.24 -5.17
N SER A 389 -36.31 15.73 -4.06
CA SER A 389 -37.07 15.35 -2.86
C SER A 389 -37.10 16.44 -1.78
N GLU A 390 -36.45 17.59 -2.00
CA GLU A 390 -36.29 18.65 -1.01
C GLU A 390 -37.28 19.78 -1.29
N ASP A 391 -38.04 20.21 -0.27
CA ASP A 391 -38.91 21.37 -0.38
C ASP A 391 -38.11 22.68 -0.43
N GLU A 392 -38.75 23.78 -0.83
CA GLU A 392 -38.06 25.08 -1.01
C GLU A 392 -37.47 25.63 0.28
N ILE A 393 -38.18 25.52 1.40
CA ILE A 393 -37.72 26.10 2.67
C ILE A 393 -36.54 25.32 3.20
N THR A 394 -36.57 23.99 3.14
CA THR A 394 -35.43 23.14 3.50
C THR A 394 -34.22 23.44 2.60
N TYR A 395 -34.44 23.56 1.29
CA TYR A 395 -33.41 23.93 0.34
C TYR A 395 -32.75 25.27 0.66
N PHE A 396 -33.55 26.31 0.86
CA PHE A 396 -33.07 27.65 1.17
C PHE A 396 -32.28 27.68 2.46
N LYS A 397 -32.79 27.05 3.53
CA LYS A 397 -32.05 26.92 4.79
C LYS A 397 -30.71 26.23 4.59
N ARG A 398 -30.67 25.14 3.81
CA ARG A 398 -29.44 24.39 3.56
C ARG A 398 -28.37 25.23 2.87
N ILE A 399 -28.71 25.97 1.82
CA ILE A 399 -27.72 26.76 1.07
C ILE A 399 -27.27 28.03 1.79
N THR A 400 -28.11 28.58 2.70
CA THR A 400 -27.77 29.76 3.50
C THR A 400 -27.18 29.43 4.87
N THR A 401 -27.15 28.16 5.29
CA THR A 401 -26.60 27.78 6.59
C THR A 401 -25.14 28.20 6.70
N ARG A 402 -24.81 28.87 7.81
CA ARG A 402 -23.45 29.29 8.14
C ARG A 402 -22.66 28.12 8.73
N SER A 403 -21.42 27.93 8.28
CA SER A 403 -20.54 26.92 8.88
C SER A 403 -19.94 27.43 10.19
N ALA A 404 -19.71 26.55 11.17
CA ALA A 404 -19.29 26.95 12.51
C ALA A 404 -17.93 27.71 12.54
N GLN A 405 -17.05 27.43 11.59
CA GLN A 405 -15.71 28.03 11.48
C GLN A 405 -15.65 29.19 10.47
N GLU A 406 -16.80 29.64 9.94
CA GLU A 406 -16.89 30.65 8.89
C GLU A 406 -16.98 32.07 9.47
N THR A 407 -16.04 32.92 9.09
CA THR A 407 -16.05 34.36 9.47
C THR A 407 -17.18 35.13 8.78
N ASP A 408 -17.56 36.31 9.30
CA ASP A 408 -18.63 37.14 8.70
C ASP A 408 -18.31 37.50 7.25
N ALA A 409 -17.05 37.86 6.96
CA ALA A 409 -16.59 38.22 5.62
C ALA A 409 -16.68 37.03 4.65
N VAL A 410 -16.29 35.84 5.10
CA VAL A 410 -16.36 34.62 4.28
C VAL A 410 -17.81 34.21 4.04
N TYR A 411 -18.66 34.25 5.07
CA TYR A 411 -20.10 33.98 4.94
C TYR A 411 -20.77 34.94 3.96
N LEU A 412 -20.52 36.24 4.10
CA LEU A 412 -21.03 37.28 3.20
C LEU A 412 -20.59 37.02 1.76
N GLY A 413 -19.30 36.79 1.54
CA GLY A 413 -18.77 36.53 0.20
C GLY A 413 -19.34 35.25 -0.41
N ARG A 414 -19.34 34.14 0.33
CA ARG A 414 -19.90 32.86 -0.14
C ARG A 414 -21.37 33.00 -0.55
N LEU A 415 -22.20 33.63 0.28
CA LEU A 415 -23.61 33.81 -0.08
C LEU A 415 -23.79 34.75 -1.27
N THR A 416 -22.92 35.74 -1.45
CA THR A 416 -22.89 36.55 -2.67
C THR A 416 -22.57 35.72 -3.91
N LEU A 417 -21.66 34.74 -3.81
CA LEU A 417 -21.39 33.80 -4.92
C LEU A 417 -22.57 32.85 -5.16
N ILE A 418 -23.27 32.40 -4.11
CA ILE A 418 -24.49 31.58 -4.25
C ILE A 418 -25.61 32.39 -4.90
N GLU A 419 -25.83 33.64 -4.49
CA GLU A 419 -26.79 34.57 -5.09
C GLU A 419 -26.49 34.80 -6.58
N ASN A 420 -25.22 35.05 -6.94
CA ASN A 420 -24.80 35.15 -8.34
C ASN A 420 -25.07 33.86 -9.14
N THR A 421 -24.94 32.70 -8.50
CA THR A 421 -25.12 31.39 -9.14
C THR A 421 -26.58 31.03 -9.34
N PHE A 422 -27.41 31.38 -8.37
CA PHE A 422 -28.83 31.05 -8.31
C PHE A 422 -29.67 32.33 -8.17
N SER A 423 -29.40 33.29 -9.06
CA SER A 423 -29.97 34.64 -9.00
C SER A 423 -31.48 34.66 -9.18
N SER A 424 -32.05 33.65 -9.82
CA SER A 424 -33.49 33.52 -10.06
C SER A 424 -34.28 32.93 -8.90
N LEU A 425 -33.65 32.57 -7.77
CA LEU A 425 -34.38 32.03 -6.62
C LEU A 425 -35.22 33.12 -5.94
N SER A 426 -36.46 32.77 -5.60
CA SER A 426 -37.34 33.61 -4.76
C SER A 426 -36.78 33.86 -3.35
N LEU A 427 -35.75 33.11 -2.95
CA LEU A 427 -34.98 33.30 -1.72
C LEU A 427 -34.52 34.76 -1.52
N TRP A 428 -34.07 35.42 -2.58
CA TRP A 428 -33.45 36.75 -2.50
C TRP A 428 -34.46 37.89 -2.46
N SER A 429 -35.70 37.68 -2.90
CA SER A 429 -36.68 38.75 -3.08
C SER A 429 -38.01 38.53 -2.36
N SER A 430 -38.31 37.33 -1.87
CA SER A 430 -39.55 37.08 -1.13
C SER A 430 -39.43 37.45 0.34
N VAL A 431 -40.37 38.28 0.83
CA VAL A 431 -40.47 38.67 2.25
C VAL A 431 -40.72 37.46 3.15
N GLU A 432 -41.39 36.42 2.65
CA GLU A 432 -41.64 35.17 3.38
C GLU A 432 -40.32 34.45 3.75
N ASN A 433 -39.28 34.63 2.93
CA ASN A 433 -37.96 34.04 3.17
C ASN A 433 -37.05 34.93 4.02
N LEU A 434 -37.51 36.11 4.46
CA LEU A 434 -36.70 37.09 5.19
C LEU A 434 -36.01 36.48 6.41
N SER A 435 -36.68 35.61 7.18
CA SER A 435 -36.07 34.97 8.35
C SER A 435 -34.86 34.09 8.00
N ILE A 436 -34.78 33.57 6.77
CA ILE A 436 -33.69 32.72 6.29
C ILE A 436 -32.49 33.59 5.85
N ILE A 437 -32.75 34.70 5.16
CA ILE A 437 -31.70 35.56 4.58
C ILE A 437 -31.31 36.75 5.46
N LYS A 438 -32.02 37.00 6.57
CA LYS A 438 -31.79 38.15 7.46
C LYS A 438 -30.32 38.34 7.82
N SER A 439 -29.65 37.28 8.28
CA SER A 439 -28.22 37.34 8.66
C SER A 439 -27.31 37.75 7.49
N TYR A 440 -27.62 37.28 6.27
CA TYR A 440 -26.88 37.65 5.07
C TYR A 440 -27.08 39.12 4.72
N TYR A 441 -28.33 39.57 4.62
CA TYR A 441 -28.66 40.92 4.21
C TYR A 441 -28.26 41.96 5.26
N SER A 442 -28.35 41.65 6.56
CA SER A 442 -27.84 42.52 7.61
C SER A 442 -26.33 42.75 7.49
N LEU A 443 -25.54 41.73 7.10
CA LEU A 443 -24.11 41.90 6.84
C LEU A 443 -23.86 42.66 5.53
N LYS A 444 -24.55 42.27 4.45
CA LYS A 444 -24.39 42.86 3.11
C LYS A 444 -24.68 44.35 3.09
N TYR A 445 -25.75 44.76 3.77
CA TYR A 445 -26.22 46.13 3.81
C TYR A 445 -25.83 46.89 5.09
N ALA A 446 -24.90 46.36 5.89
CA ALA A 446 -24.32 47.15 6.99
C ALA A 446 -23.54 48.34 6.42
N LYS A 447 -23.64 49.50 7.07
CA LYS A 447 -22.86 50.69 6.69
C LYS A 447 -21.37 50.44 6.96
N LEU A 448 -20.52 50.64 5.96
CA LEU A 448 -19.09 50.40 6.07
C LEU A 448 -18.40 51.53 6.86
N ALA A 449 -17.30 51.21 7.53
CA ALA A 449 -16.52 52.20 8.25
C ALA A 449 -15.97 53.27 7.29
N GLY A 450 -16.23 54.54 7.58
CA GLY A 450 -15.83 55.65 6.70
C GLY A 450 -16.72 55.87 5.47
N GLU A 451 -17.78 55.07 5.27
CA GLU A 451 -18.73 55.24 4.17
C GLU A 451 -19.59 56.49 4.38
N SER A 452 -19.68 57.36 3.37
CA SER A 452 -20.58 58.51 3.41
C SER A 452 -22.04 58.05 3.37
N ASN A 453 -22.97 58.87 3.88
CA ASN A 453 -24.41 58.54 3.80
C ASN A 453 -24.87 58.38 2.34
N GLU A 454 -24.29 59.17 1.43
CA GLU A 454 -24.58 59.08 0.00
C GLU A 454 -24.14 57.76 -0.61
N ALA A 455 -22.88 57.36 -0.38
CA ALA A 455 -22.35 56.09 -0.88
C ALA A 455 -23.10 54.90 -0.28
N TYR A 456 -23.40 54.96 1.03
CA TYR A 456 -24.17 53.94 1.74
C TYR A 456 -25.55 53.76 1.12
N PHE A 457 -26.32 54.84 0.98
CA PHE A 457 -27.68 54.74 0.46
C PHE A 457 -27.72 54.35 -1.02
N ALA A 458 -26.78 54.86 -1.83
CA ALA A 458 -26.63 54.44 -3.22
C ALA A 458 -26.40 52.93 -3.33
N ARG A 459 -25.64 52.33 -2.42
CA ARG A 459 -25.43 50.88 -2.34
C ARG A 459 -26.68 50.10 -1.89
N LEU A 460 -27.48 50.64 -0.96
CA LEU A 460 -28.73 50.01 -0.56
C LEU A 460 -29.72 49.87 -1.73
N VAL A 461 -29.81 50.90 -2.58
CA VAL A 461 -30.76 50.95 -3.69
C VAL A 461 -30.21 50.40 -5.01
N ALA A 462 -28.92 50.06 -5.08
CA ALA A 462 -28.29 49.59 -6.31
C ALA A 462 -28.98 48.31 -6.82
N LYS A 463 -29.10 48.18 -8.14
CA LYS A 463 -29.51 46.92 -8.78
C LYS A 463 -28.40 45.88 -8.63
N GLU A 464 -28.81 44.65 -8.36
CA GLU A 464 -27.91 43.53 -8.10
C GLU A 464 -28.15 42.37 -9.08
N SER A 465 -27.29 41.35 -9.03
CA SER A 465 -27.35 40.19 -9.93
C SER A 465 -28.62 39.37 -9.78
N CYS A 466 -29.25 39.36 -8.59
CA CYS A 466 -30.52 38.72 -8.33
C CYS A 466 -31.73 39.52 -8.84
N ASP A 467 -31.55 40.79 -9.22
CA ASP A 467 -32.60 41.67 -9.73
C ASP A 467 -32.89 41.42 -11.21
N ILE A 468 -33.22 40.16 -11.55
CA ILE A 468 -33.43 39.68 -12.92
C ILE A 468 -34.61 40.34 -13.65
N SER A 469 -35.45 41.09 -12.92
CA SER A 469 -36.51 41.94 -13.45
C SER A 469 -36.77 43.12 -12.51
N ASP A 470 -37.44 44.16 -13.01
CA ASP A 470 -37.84 45.30 -12.17
C ASP A 470 -38.78 44.90 -11.03
N GLU A 471 -39.57 43.84 -11.20
CA GLU A 471 -40.41 43.32 -10.11
C GLU A 471 -39.56 42.70 -8.99
N VAL A 472 -38.55 41.90 -9.35
CA VAL A 472 -37.64 41.27 -8.38
C VAL A 472 -36.80 42.34 -7.68
N TYR A 473 -36.32 43.34 -8.41
CA TYR A 473 -35.65 44.53 -7.85
C TYR A 473 -36.50 45.20 -6.77
N VAL A 474 -37.75 45.52 -7.09
CA VAL A 474 -38.67 46.17 -6.16
C VAL A 474 -38.92 45.30 -4.93
N LYS A 475 -39.14 44.00 -5.10
CA LYS A 475 -39.36 43.06 -3.99
C LYS A 475 -38.14 42.93 -3.07
N ARG A 476 -36.93 42.79 -3.62
CA ARG A 476 -35.68 42.80 -2.84
C ARG A 476 -35.48 44.15 -2.14
N LEU A 477 -35.66 45.26 -2.84
CA LEU A 477 -35.46 46.60 -2.27
C LEU A 477 -36.40 46.87 -1.10
N TYR A 478 -37.65 46.37 -1.15
CA TYR A 478 -38.57 46.39 -0.02
C TYR A 478 -38.01 45.63 1.20
N ILE A 479 -37.39 44.46 1.01
CA ILE A 479 -36.71 43.74 2.09
C ILE A 479 -35.55 44.55 2.67
N VAL A 480 -34.73 45.18 1.82
CA VAL A 480 -33.62 46.04 2.27
C VAL A 480 -34.14 47.21 3.10
N GLN A 481 -35.23 47.85 2.65
CA GLN A 481 -35.90 48.91 3.40
C GLN A 481 -36.43 48.41 4.75
N LEU A 482 -37.05 47.23 4.82
CA LEU A 482 -37.51 46.65 6.10
C LEU A 482 -36.35 46.44 7.08
N LEU A 483 -35.23 45.89 6.60
CA LEU A 483 -34.05 45.61 7.40
C LEU A 483 -33.29 46.86 7.85
N THR A 484 -33.38 47.93 7.08
CA THR A 484 -32.69 49.20 7.33
C THR A 484 -33.67 50.34 7.63
N SER A 485 -34.89 50.02 8.06
CA SER A 485 -36.00 50.96 8.27
C SER A 485 -35.72 52.04 9.32
N SER A 486 -34.78 51.78 10.23
CA SER A 486 -34.27 52.74 11.21
C SER A 486 -33.37 53.83 10.60
N SER A 487 -32.94 53.67 9.35
CA SER A 487 -32.14 54.68 8.65
C SER A 487 -33.03 55.85 8.22
N ALA A 488 -32.75 57.04 8.75
CA ALA A 488 -33.47 58.27 8.38
C ALA A 488 -33.38 58.61 6.88
N LEU A 489 -32.37 58.07 6.19
CA LEU A 489 -32.12 58.32 4.75
C LEU A 489 -33.28 57.86 3.85
N TRP A 490 -34.09 56.87 4.27
CA TRP A 490 -35.27 56.45 3.52
C TRP A 490 -36.37 57.50 3.43
N TYR A 491 -36.36 58.47 4.35
CA TYR A 491 -37.38 59.51 4.50
C TYR A 491 -36.84 60.91 4.17
N ASP A 492 -35.58 61.00 3.75
CA ASP A 492 -34.95 62.25 3.35
C ASP A 492 -35.31 62.61 1.90
N VAL A 493 -35.81 63.83 1.67
CA VAL A 493 -36.30 64.30 0.38
C VAL A 493 -35.21 64.27 -0.71
N GLN A 494 -33.96 64.55 -0.35
CA GLN A 494 -32.83 64.54 -1.30
C GLN A 494 -32.59 63.12 -1.83
N TYR A 495 -32.65 62.13 -0.95
CA TYR A 495 -32.46 60.72 -1.30
C TYR A 495 -33.70 60.14 -1.97
N TYR A 496 -34.90 60.60 -1.59
CA TYR A 496 -36.14 60.22 -2.24
C TYR A 496 -36.13 60.56 -3.74
N GLU A 497 -35.90 61.84 -4.06
CA GLU A 497 -35.89 62.32 -5.45
C GLU A 497 -34.78 61.66 -6.27
N LYS A 498 -33.60 61.44 -5.66
CA LYS A 498 -32.43 60.91 -6.37
C LYS A 498 -32.45 59.39 -6.58
N TYR A 499 -32.97 58.63 -5.62
CA TYR A 499 -32.76 57.18 -5.57
C TYR A 499 -34.05 56.34 -5.47
N THR A 500 -35.10 56.80 -4.78
CA THR A 500 -36.27 55.94 -4.48
C THR A 500 -37.56 56.34 -5.19
N LYS A 501 -37.63 57.51 -5.83
CA LYS A 501 -38.80 57.96 -6.61
C LYS A 501 -39.26 56.94 -7.65
N THR A 502 -38.32 56.42 -8.44
CA THR A 502 -38.59 55.38 -9.45
C THR A 502 -39.04 54.08 -8.80
N PHE A 503 -38.43 53.69 -7.68
CA PHE A 503 -38.83 52.50 -6.92
C PHE A 503 -40.27 52.62 -6.41
N TYR A 504 -40.63 53.71 -5.73
CA TYR A 504 -41.98 53.90 -5.22
C TYR A 504 -43.01 53.97 -6.35
N SER A 505 -42.68 54.63 -7.47
CA SER A 505 -43.54 54.63 -8.66
C SER A 505 -43.77 53.23 -9.22
N LEU A 506 -42.74 52.37 -9.25
CA LEU A 506 -42.85 50.98 -9.71
C LEU A 506 -43.54 50.06 -8.69
N TYR A 507 -43.37 50.31 -7.38
CA TYR A 507 -44.01 49.55 -6.32
C TYR A 507 -45.52 49.84 -6.27
N TYR A 508 -45.91 51.12 -6.28
CA TYR A 508 -47.32 51.53 -6.24
C TYR A 508 -48.07 51.35 -7.56
N SER A 509 -47.38 51.14 -8.69
CA SER A 509 -48.03 50.78 -9.96
C SER A 509 -48.26 49.28 -10.14
N LYS A 510 -47.69 48.45 -9.25
CA LYS A 510 -47.79 46.98 -9.26
C LYS A 510 -48.55 46.39 -8.07
N LEU A 511 -48.85 47.22 -7.06
CA LEU A 511 -49.96 47.01 -6.12
C LEU A 511 -51.28 47.30 -6.83
#